data_AF-A0A258WS12-F1
#
_entry.id   AF-A0A258WS12-F1
#
_cell.length_a   1.000
_cell.length_b   1.000
_cell.length_c   1.000
_cell.angle_alpha   90.00
_cell.angle_beta   90.00
_cell.angle_gamma   90.00
#
_symmetry.space_group_name_H-M   'P 1'
#
loop_
_entity.id
_entity.type
_entity.pdbx_description
1 polymer ?
#
loop_
_entity_poly.entity_id
_entity_poly.type
_entity_poly.pdbx_seq_one_letter_code
_entity_poly.pdbx_strand_id
1 'polypeptide(L)'
;MKIFKIMLIALFAISILSVNAQPKIKAERPYTILERGQHMTRLNIIKDVRAKENTVQIEAVNASGGTLRVQGPEMLGADITDVLATIGNYNKIQEISKSGRGETIQLQQVVFPLKVRITISNQVLEVMFKEEGFWKITVGMNQ
;
A
#
# COMPACT_ATOMS: atom_id res chain seq x y z
N MET A 1 -44.54 -5.33 41.82
CA MET A 1 -43.57 -6.27 41.21
C MET A 1 -43.42 -6.19 39.68
N LYS A 2 -44.47 -5.84 38.91
CA LYS A 2 -44.37 -5.80 37.43
C LYS A 2 -43.42 -4.70 36.89
N ILE A 3 -43.44 -3.51 37.50
CA ILE A 3 -42.60 -2.37 37.10
C ILE A 3 -41.10 -2.65 37.29
N PHE A 4 -40.72 -3.33 38.38
CA PHE A 4 -39.32 -3.69 38.65
C PHE A 4 -38.75 -4.67 37.61
N LYS A 5 -39.58 -5.62 37.14
CA LYS A 5 -39.19 -6.55 36.07
C LYS A 5 -38.96 -5.83 34.74
N ILE A 6 -39.79 -4.83 34.41
CA ILE A 6 -39.65 -4.04 33.18
C ILE A 6 -38.36 -3.21 33.23
N MET A 7 -38.03 -2.62 34.39
CA MET A 7 -36.79 -1.86 34.55
C MET A 7 -35.54 -2.73 34.38
N LEU A 8 -35.56 -3.95 34.91
CA LEU A 8 -34.43 -4.88 34.79
C LEU A 8 -34.21 -5.31 33.32
N ILE A 9 -35.28 -5.57 32.58
CA ILE A 9 -35.22 -5.92 31.16
C ILE A 9 -34.69 -4.75 30.33
N ALA A 10 -35.13 -3.52 30.63
CA ALA A 10 -34.62 -2.32 29.96
C ALA A 10 -33.11 -2.13 30.21
N LEU A 11 -32.64 -2.36 31.43
CA LEU A 11 -31.21 -2.28 31.76
C LEU A 11 -30.37 -3.31 31.00
N PHE A 12 -30.88 -4.54 30.88
CA PHE A 12 -30.22 -5.60 30.09
C PHE A 12 -30.22 -5.28 28.59
N ALA A 13 -31.28 -4.67 28.05
CA ALA A 13 -31.31 -4.28 26.65
C ALA A 13 -30.28 -3.19 26.32
N ILE A 14 -30.12 -2.21 27.22
CA ILE A 14 -29.18 -1.09 27.05
C ILE A 14 -27.71 -1.57 27.14
N SER A 15 -27.41 -2.54 28.01
CA SER A 15 -26.07 -3.10 28.13
C SER A 15 -25.66 -3.92 26.90
N ILE A 16 -26.58 -4.70 26.31
CA ILE A 16 -26.32 -5.47 25.07
C ILE A 16 -26.04 -4.53 23.89
N LEU A 17 -26.79 -3.43 23.77
CA LEU A 17 -26.57 -2.43 22.72
C LEU A 17 -25.21 -1.72 22.85
N SER A 18 -24.74 -1.49 24.08
CA SER A 18 -23.46 -0.84 24.35
C SER A 18 -22.25 -1.73 24.03
N VAL A 19 -22.36 -3.06 24.17
CA VAL A 19 -21.29 -4.01 23.82
C VAL A 19 -21.09 -4.09 22.30
N ASN A 20 -22.17 -4.01 21.51
CA ASN A 20 -22.08 -4.00 20.05
C ASN A 20 -21.63 -2.66 19.45
N ALA A 21 -21.62 -1.58 20.24
CA ALA A 21 -21.21 -0.25 19.82
C ALA A 21 -19.73 0.04 20.07
N GLN A 22 -18.89 -0.97 20.33
CA GLN A 22 -17.45 -0.76 20.40
C GLN A 22 -16.96 -0.23 19.04
N PRO A 23 -16.36 0.97 18.98
CA PRO A 23 -15.81 1.47 17.74
C PRO A 23 -14.72 0.48 17.30
N LYS A 24 -14.87 -0.09 16.11
CA LYS A 24 -13.79 -0.87 15.48
C LYS A 24 -12.57 0.05 15.40
N ILE A 25 -11.60 -0.19 16.29
CA ILE A 25 -10.32 0.52 16.28
C ILE A 25 -9.70 0.23 14.91
N LYS A 26 -9.71 1.24 14.05
CA LYS A 26 -9.15 1.14 12.70
C LYS A 26 -7.65 0.95 12.89
N ALA A 27 -7.13 -0.23 12.57
CA ALA A 27 -5.71 -0.51 12.66
C ALA A 27 -4.93 0.62 11.97
N GLU A 28 -4.03 1.26 12.71
CA GLU A 28 -3.22 2.34 12.18
C GLU A 28 -2.34 1.78 11.06
N ARG A 29 -2.30 2.47 9.92
CA ARG A 29 -1.46 2.01 8.81
C ARG A 29 0.01 2.19 9.21
N PRO A 30 0.88 1.21 8.96
CA PRO A 30 2.30 1.28 9.31
C PRO A 30 3.10 2.23 8.38
N TYR A 31 2.42 3.13 7.69
CA TYR A 31 2.97 4.18 6.83
C TYR A 31 2.00 5.36 6.75
N THR A 32 2.49 6.51 6.35
CA THR A 32 1.70 7.73 6.11
C THR A 32 2.12 8.32 4.78
N ILE A 33 1.15 8.61 3.91
CA ILE A 33 1.38 9.30 2.64
C ILE A 33 1.33 10.80 2.95
N LEU A 34 2.43 11.50 2.71
CA LEU A 34 2.58 12.93 2.95
C LEU A 34 2.25 13.73 1.68
N GLU A 35 2.64 13.23 0.51
CA GLU A 35 2.36 13.83 -0.78
C GLU A 35 1.95 12.72 -1.78
N ARG A 36 0.95 12.98 -2.61
CA ARG A 36 0.54 12.10 -3.72
C ARG A 36 0.21 12.94 -4.94
N GLY A 37 0.91 12.69 -6.04
CA GLY A 37 0.62 13.30 -7.33
C GLY A 37 -0.80 13.03 -7.82
N GLN A 38 -1.39 14.03 -8.49
CA GLN A 38 -2.78 14.02 -8.95
C GLN A 38 -3.08 12.94 -10.01
N HIS A 39 -2.09 12.53 -10.81
CA HIS A 39 -2.25 11.56 -11.90
C HIS A 39 -1.97 10.12 -11.44
N MET A 40 -1.56 9.93 -10.17
CA MET A 40 -1.41 8.60 -9.57
C MET A 40 -2.79 8.02 -9.28
N THR A 41 -3.26 7.07 -10.08
CA THR A 41 -4.58 6.46 -9.94
C THR A 41 -4.57 5.23 -9.05
N ARG A 42 -3.47 4.48 -9.06
CA ARG A 42 -3.26 3.33 -8.18
C ARG A 42 -2.02 3.56 -7.32
N LEU A 43 -2.19 3.50 -6.00
CA LEU A 43 -1.09 3.47 -5.05
C LEU A 43 -1.36 2.36 -4.06
N ASN A 44 -0.42 1.42 -3.97
CA ASN A 44 -0.47 0.32 -3.02
C ASN A 44 0.88 0.19 -2.32
N ILE A 45 0.88 0.33 -1.01
CA ILE A 45 2.08 0.23 -0.17
C ILE A 45 1.83 -0.91 0.81
N ILE A 46 2.62 -1.97 0.70
CA ILE A 46 2.47 -3.19 1.49
C ILE A 46 3.81 -3.54 2.15
N LYS A 47 3.77 -3.81 3.45
CA LYS A 47 4.90 -4.43 4.14
C LYS A 47 4.99 -5.88 3.71
N ASP A 48 6.09 -6.26 3.08
CA ASP A 48 6.34 -7.62 2.65
C ASP A 48 6.96 -8.43 3.79
N VAL A 49 6.11 -9.09 4.57
CA VAL A 49 6.51 -9.92 5.72
C VAL A 49 7.20 -11.22 5.28
N ARG A 50 7.06 -11.61 4.01
CA ARG A 50 7.62 -12.87 3.47
C ARG A 50 8.93 -12.67 2.73
N ALA A 51 9.25 -11.44 2.36
CA ALA A 51 10.49 -11.11 1.69
C ALA A 51 11.70 -11.46 2.55
N LYS A 52 12.62 -12.22 1.96
CA LYS A 52 13.99 -12.42 2.44
C LYS A 52 14.93 -11.78 1.42
N GLU A 53 16.17 -11.48 1.80
CA GLU A 53 17.19 -10.83 0.95
C GLU A 53 17.35 -11.48 -0.44
N ASN A 54 17.02 -12.76 -0.58
CA ASN A 54 17.26 -13.57 -1.78
C ASN A 54 15.98 -14.11 -2.45
N THR A 55 14.95 -13.29 -2.61
CA THR A 55 13.72 -13.72 -3.30
C THR A 55 13.88 -13.55 -4.81
N VAL A 56 14.17 -14.63 -5.53
CA VAL A 56 14.14 -14.67 -7.01
C VAL A 56 12.68 -14.83 -7.45
N GLN A 57 12.05 -13.74 -7.86
CA GLN A 57 10.71 -13.78 -8.45
C GLN A 57 10.85 -14.09 -9.94
N ILE A 58 10.61 -15.35 -10.33
CA ILE A 58 10.58 -15.77 -11.73
C ILE A 58 9.20 -15.43 -12.28
N GLU A 59 9.09 -14.38 -13.10
CA GLU A 59 7.90 -14.14 -13.91
C GLU A 59 7.85 -15.18 -15.04
N ALA A 60 7.02 -16.21 -14.87
CA ALA A 60 6.65 -17.11 -15.95
C ALA A 60 5.71 -16.36 -16.91
N VAL A 61 6.28 -15.68 -17.90
CA VAL A 61 5.53 -15.11 -19.01
C VAL A 61 5.06 -16.27 -19.89
N ASN A 62 3.79 -16.66 -19.78
CA ASN A 62 3.15 -17.58 -20.72
C ASN A 62 3.05 -16.89 -22.10
N ALA A 63 4.12 -16.97 -22.90
CA ALA A 63 4.17 -16.43 -24.26
C ALA A 63 3.55 -17.35 -25.32
N SER A 64 2.84 -18.42 -24.93
CA SER A 64 2.19 -19.35 -25.86
C SER A 64 0.67 -19.38 -25.63
N GLY A 65 -0.01 -18.37 -26.18
CA GLY A 65 -1.46 -18.27 -26.18
C GLY A 65 -1.86 -16.96 -26.84
N GLY A 66 -2.06 -17.00 -28.16
CA GLY A 66 -2.46 -15.85 -28.97
C GLY A 66 -3.66 -15.13 -28.36
N THR A 67 -3.39 -14.01 -27.69
CA THR A 67 -4.40 -13.05 -27.27
C THR A 67 -4.19 -11.82 -28.12
N LEU A 68 -5.29 -11.29 -28.65
CA LEU A 68 -5.32 -10.08 -29.46
C LEU A 68 -4.57 -8.97 -28.72
N ARG A 69 -3.40 -8.59 -29.23
CA ARG A 69 -2.77 -7.30 -28.89
C ARG A 69 -3.74 -6.23 -29.35
N VAL A 70 -4.54 -5.70 -28.43
CA VAL A 70 -5.21 -4.42 -28.66
C VAL A 70 -4.08 -3.41 -28.81
N GLN A 71 -3.81 -3.04 -30.05
CA GLN A 71 -2.85 -2.00 -30.44
C GLN A 71 -3.46 -0.65 -30.05
N GLY A 72 -3.53 -0.40 -28.74
CA GLY A 72 -3.80 0.93 -28.21
C GLY A 72 -2.52 1.77 -28.31
N PRO A 73 -2.64 3.10 -28.28
CA PRO A 73 -1.47 3.97 -28.18
C PRO A 73 -0.58 3.53 -27.02
N GLU A 74 0.74 3.62 -27.21
CA GLU A 74 1.75 3.35 -26.19
C GLU A 74 1.49 4.30 -25.00
N MET A 75 0.75 3.81 -24.01
CA MET A 75 0.50 4.58 -22.81
C MET A 75 1.81 4.62 -22.04
N LEU A 76 2.38 5.82 -21.92
CA LEU A 76 3.48 6.08 -21.00
C LEU A 76 2.98 5.73 -19.60
N GLY A 77 3.41 4.58 -19.08
CA GLY A 77 3.03 4.08 -17.77
C GLY A 77 3.61 4.91 -16.63
N ALA A 78 3.34 4.48 -15.40
CA ALA A 78 4.10 4.99 -14.27
C ALA A 78 5.58 4.63 -14.48
N ASP A 79 6.47 5.62 -14.42
CA ASP A 79 7.91 5.43 -14.52
C ASP A 79 8.57 6.02 -13.27
N ILE A 80 9.05 5.16 -12.38
CA ILE A 80 9.75 5.55 -11.16
C ILE A 80 11.18 5.92 -11.56
N THR A 81 11.45 7.21 -11.56
CA THR A 81 12.73 7.77 -12.01
C THR A 81 13.71 8.01 -10.87
N ASP A 82 13.19 8.26 -9.66
CA ASP A 82 14.00 8.54 -8.48
C ASP A 82 13.31 8.10 -7.19
N VAL A 83 14.10 7.66 -6.23
CA VAL A 83 13.67 7.21 -4.89
C VAL A 83 14.68 7.72 -3.87
N LEU A 84 14.40 8.89 -3.32
CA LEU A 84 15.29 9.59 -2.39
C LEU A 84 14.84 9.37 -0.94
N ALA A 85 15.71 8.80 -0.11
CA ALA A 85 15.54 8.83 1.33
C ALA A 85 15.84 10.26 1.84
N THR A 86 14.82 10.93 2.36
CA THR A 86 14.92 12.28 2.93
C THR A 86 15.13 12.25 4.45
N ILE A 87 14.73 11.16 5.10
CA ILE A 87 15.03 10.84 6.51
C ILE A 87 15.27 9.33 6.58
N GLY A 88 16.31 8.88 7.28
CA GLY A 88 16.61 7.46 7.45
C GLY A 88 17.26 6.82 6.22
N ASN A 89 17.20 5.50 6.15
CA ASN A 89 17.84 4.72 5.09
C ASN A 89 17.08 3.41 4.78
N TYR A 90 17.39 2.88 3.60
CA TYR A 90 17.07 1.53 3.16
C TYR A 90 18.35 0.95 2.54
N ASN A 91 18.48 -0.39 2.45
CA ASN A 91 19.70 -1.00 1.90
C ASN A 91 19.70 -0.95 0.37
N LYS A 92 18.60 -1.38 -0.25
CA LYS A 92 18.51 -1.54 -1.70
C LYS A 92 17.10 -1.30 -2.21
N ILE A 93 16.99 -0.84 -3.46
CA ILE A 93 15.77 -0.88 -4.26
C ILE A 93 15.85 -2.07 -5.21
N GLN A 94 14.75 -2.83 -5.28
CA GLN A 94 14.57 -3.87 -6.26
C GLN A 94 13.35 -3.54 -7.12
N GLU A 95 13.52 -3.47 -8.43
CA GLU A 95 12.41 -3.45 -9.37
C GLU A 95 11.77 -4.84 -9.40
N ILE A 96 10.46 -4.90 -9.13
CA ILE A 96 9.70 -6.16 -9.13
C ILE A 96 8.97 -6.34 -10.46
N SER A 97 8.39 -5.26 -10.99
CA SER A 97 7.75 -5.28 -12.30
C SER A 97 7.62 -3.88 -12.87
N LYS A 98 7.75 -3.79 -14.20
CA LYS A 98 7.52 -2.56 -14.96
C LYS A 98 6.61 -2.86 -16.14
N SER A 99 5.52 -2.11 -16.23
CA SER A 99 4.52 -2.27 -17.29
C SER A 99 4.03 -0.91 -17.76
N GLY A 100 3.46 -0.84 -18.98
CA GLY A 100 2.86 0.40 -19.50
C GLY A 100 1.67 0.95 -18.68
N ARG A 101 1.23 0.26 -17.62
CA ARG A 101 0.14 0.73 -16.73
C ARG A 101 0.59 1.01 -15.30
N GLY A 102 1.83 0.68 -14.96
CA GLY A 102 2.30 0.77 -13.58
C GLY A 102 3.62 0.08 -13.33
N GLU A 103 4.24 0.47 -12.24
CA GLU A 103 5.55 0.00 -11.80
C GLU A 103 5.46 -0.43 -10.33
N THR A 104 6.16 -1.52 -9.99
CA THR A 104 6.31 -1.98 -8.62
C THR A 104 7.77 -2.07 -8.25
N ILE A 105 8.15 -1.38 -7.18
CA ILE A 105 9.46 -1.48 -6.57
C ILE A 105 9.33 -2.06 -5.16
N GLN A 106 10.45 -2.59 -4.66
CA GLN A 106 10.60 -3.02 -3.29
C GLN A 106 11.79 -2.30 -2.64
N LEU A 107 11.53 -1.63 -1.52
CA LEU A 107 12.56 -1.15 -0.62
C LEU A 107 12.95 -2.31 0.29
N GLN A 108 14.22 -2.68 0.27
CA GLN A 108 14.78 -3.74 1.10
C GLN A 108 15.39 -3.17 2.37
N GLN A 109 15.08 -3.81 3.50
CA GLN A 109 15.64 -3.47 4.82
C GLN A 109 15.53 -1.98 5.14
N VAL A 110 14.30 -1.46 5.07
CA VAL A 110 13.96 -0.14 5.59
C VAL A 110 14.25 -0.09 7.08
N VAL A 111 14.96 0.94 7.52
CA VAL A 111 15.18 1.23 8.95
C VAL A 111 14.24 2.35 9.36
N PHE A 112 13.52 2.16 10.47
CA PHE A 112 12.61 3.18 11.00
C PHE A 112 13.38 4.25 11.80
N PRO A 113 13.08 5.56 11.61
CA PRO A 113 12.13 6.15 10.66
C PRO A 113 12.70 6.31 9.25
N LEU A 114 11.90 6.00 8.23
CA LEU A 114 12.22 6.27 6.83
C LEU A 114 11.18 7.20 6.22
N LYS A 115 11.63 8.37 5.76
CA LYS A 115 10.86 9.24 4.87
C LYS A 115 11.46 9.15 3.47
N VAL A 116 10.65 8.75 2.50
CA VAL A 116 11.09 8.58 1.11
C VAL A 116 10.28 9.48 0.19
N ARG A 117 10.97 10.13 -0.73
CA ARG A 117 10.40 10.89 -1.84
C ARG A 117 10.62 10.11 -3.12
N ILE A 118 9.55 9.78 -3.82
CA ILE A 118 9.57 8.99 -5.04
C ILE A 118 9.07 9.87 -6.18
N THR A 119 9.87 9.99 -7.23
CA THR A 119 9.51 10.72 -8.45
C THR A 119 8.98 9.72 -9.47
N ILE A 120 7.68 9.82 -9.80
CA ILE A 120 7.00 8.98 -10.80
C ILE A 120 6.47 9.87 -11.93
N SER A 121 7.01 9.74 -13.15
CA SER A 121 6.56 10.47 -14.35
C SER A 121 6.27 11.97 -14.09
N ASN A 122 7.24 12.67 -13.47
CA ASN A 122 7.19 14.08 -13.04
C ASN A 122 6.24 14.41 -11.87
N GLN A 123 5.66 13.40 -11.23
CA GLN A 123 4.89 13.57 -10.00
C GLN A 123 5.66 13.07 -8.79
N VAL A 124 5.29 13.58 -7.62
CA VAL A 124 5.92 13.20 -6.36
C VAL A 124 4.97 12.35 -5.54
N LEU A 125 5.52 11.29 -4.96
CA LEU A 125 4.94 10.51 -3.88
C LEU A 125 5.88 10.62 -2.68
N GLU A 126 5.43 11.19 -1.58
CA GLU A 126 6.20 11.24 -0.33
C GLU A 126 5.53 10.34 0.71
N VAL A 127 6.30 9.43 1.29
CA VAL A 127 5.81 8.42 2.24
C VAL A 127 6.72 8.37 3.46
N MET A 128 6.11 8.38 4.64
CA MET A 128 6.75 8.07 5.92
C MET A 128 6.42 6.63 6.31
N PHE A 129 7.43 5.77 6.40
CA PHE A 129 7.30 4.43 6.94
C PHE A 129 7.46 4.48 8.46
N LYS A 130 6.54 3.80 9.17
CA LYS A 130 6.54 3.75 10.65
C LYS A 130 7.15 2.48 11.23
N GLU A 131 7.61 1.58 10.36
CA GLU A 131 8.18 0.31 10.76
C GLU A 131 9.32 -0.10 9.82
N GLU A 132 10.27 -0.84 10.38
CA GLU A 132 11.35 -1.47 9.62
C GLU A 132 10.87 -2.66 8.78
N GLY A 133 11.68 -3.06 7.79
CA GLY A 133 11.49 -4.28 7.02
C GLY A 133 11.47 -4.07 5.51
N PHE A 134 10.80 -4.98 4.79
CA PHE A 134 10.69 -4.92 3.34
C PHE A 134 9.37 -4.28 2.94
N TRP A 135 9.40 -3.38 1.96
CA TRP A 135 8.22 -2.61 1.57
C TRP A 135 8.04 -2.62 0.06
N LYS A 136 6.89 -3.11 -0.40
CA LYS A 136 6.49 -3.08 -1.80
C LYS A 136 5.63 -1.86 -2.08
N ILE A 137 5.97 -1.12 -3.12
CA ILE A 137 5.29 0.09 -3.54
C ILE A 137 4.90 -0.13 -5.00
N THR A 138 3.60 -0.23 -5.25
CA THR A 138 3.03 -0.32 -6.59
C THR A 138 2.35 0.99 -6.93
N VAL A 139 2.74 1.58 -8.05
CA VAL A 139 2.17 2.81 -8.58
C VAL A 139 1.57 2.53 -9.96
N GLY A 140 0.38 3.07 -10.21
CA GLY A 140 -0.25 3.13 -11.52
C GLY A 140 -0.72 4.55 -11.77
N MET A 141 -0.62 4.97 -13.02
CA MET A 141 -1.01 6.31 -13.47
C MET A 141 -2.07 6.21 -14.56
N ASN A 142 -2.98 7.18 -14.55
CA ASN A 142 -3.77 7.52 -15.74
C ASN A 142 -3.28 8.89 -16.20
N GLN A 143 -3.40 9.17 -17.50
CA GLN A 143 -3.24 10.52 -18.01
C GLN A 143 -4.31 11.44 -17.39
#